data_AF-A0A1F4CN95-F1
#
_entry.id   AF-A0A1F4CN95-F1
#
_cell.length_a   1.000
_cell.length_b   1.000
_cell.length_c   1.000
_cell.angle_alpha   90.00
_cell.angle_beta   90.00
_cell.angle_gamma   90.00
#
_symmetry.space_group_name_H-M   'P 1'
#
loop_
_entity.id
_entity.type
_entity.pdbx_description
1 polymer ?
#
loop_
_entity_poly.entity_id
_entity_poly.type
_entity_poly.pdbx_seq_one_letter_code
_entity_poly.pdbx_strand_id
1 'polypeptide(L)'
;MATGALKAFIHSEAQRILDACTKCGKCVEACPTRRYSAPLTGVEPGTVVTGILSVLRGEQGTPEALGWASVCVRSGLCVSACPEGINPKMMVRIARIMASGGLGGPRQIPVRDDRDFFDRIRAFAKLQLTEEEMRNWM
;
A
#
# COMPACT_ATOMS: atom_id res chain seq x y z
N MET A 1 11.29 -7.79 12.47
CA MET A 1 11.77 -7.99 11.08
C MET A 1 10.89 -9.04 10.41
N ALA A 2 10.59 -8.92 9.12
CA ALA A 2 9.79 -9.92 8.40
C ALA A 2 10.48 -11.30 8.42
N THR A 3 9.71 -12.37 8.68
CA THR A 3 10.20 -13.75 8.65
C THR A 3 10.65 -14.14 7.24
N GLY A 4 11.50 -15.16 7.12
CA GLY A 4 11.96 -15.66 5.81
C GLY A 4 10.82 -16.06 4.89
N ALA A 5 9.81 -16.75 5.42
CA ALA A 5 8.62 -17.16 4.67
C ALA A 5 7.81 -15.95 4.15
N LEU A 6 7.62 -14.90 4.96
CA LEU A 6 6.91 -13.69 4.54
C LEU A 6 7.67 -12.96 3.42
N LYS A 7 9.00 -12.86 3.54
CA LYS A 7 9.84 -12.27 2.49
C LYS A 7 9.71 -13.04 1.17
N ALA A 8 9.82 -14.37 1.22
CA ALA A 8 9.70 -15.23 0.05
C ALA A 8 8.33 -15.07 -0.64
N PHE A 9 7.25 -15.06 0.14
CA PHE A 9 5.91 -14.82 -0.40
C PHE A 9 5.78 -13.45 -1.07
N ILE A 10 6.26 -12.38 -0.43
CA ILE A 10 6.19 -11.03 -1.01
C ILE A 10 6.97 -10.94 -2.32
N HIS A 11 8.16 -11.54 -2.38
CA HIS A 11 8.95 -11.56 -3.63
C HIS A 11 8.25 -12.36 -4.73
N SER A 12 7.69 -13.53 -4.42
CA SER A 12 6.94 -14.33 -5.38
C SER A 12 5.70 -13.59 -5.91
N GLU A 13 4.94 -12.94 -5.03
CA GLU A 13 3.76 -12.19 -5.44
C GLU A 13 4.12 -10.93 -6.23
N ALA A 14 5.21 -10.24 -5.85
CA ALA A 14 5.74 -9.13 -6.63
C ALA A 14 6.13 -9.58 -8.05
N GLN A 15 6.81 -10.72 -8.19
CA GLN A 15 7.18 -11.25 -9.50
C GLN A 15 5.96 -11.58 -10.35
N ARG A 16 4.96 -12.27 -9.79
CA ARG A 16 3.69 -12.57 -10.48
C ARG A 16 3.00 -11.30 -11.00
N ILE A 17 3.01 -10.23 -10.20
CA ILE A 17 2.45 -8.93 -10.61
C ILE A 17 3.26 -8.33 -11.76
N LEU A 18 4.60 -8.37 -11.68
CA LEU A 18 5.49 -7.81 -12.68
C LEU A 18 5.34 -8.51 -14.04
N ASP A 19 5.07 -9.82 -14.04
CA ASP A 19 4.89 -10.63 -15.25
C ASP A 19 3.54 -10.36 -15.93
N ALA A 20 2.48 -10.08 -15.15
CA ALA A 20 1.13 -9.89 -15.68
C ALA A 20 0.77 -8.42 -15.98
N CYS A 21 1.42 -7.44 -15.36
CA CYS A 21 0.94 -6.06 -15.41
C CYS A 21 1.23 -5.38 -16.76
N THR A 22 0.16 -5.01 -17.47
CA THR A 22 0.22 -4.28 -18.74
C THR A 22 0.41 -2.76 -18.60
N LYS A 23 0.55 -2.25 -17.36
CA LYS A 23 0.69 -0.82 -17.04
C LYS A 23 -0.49 0.06 -17.47
N CYS A 24 -1.66 -0.53 -17.73
CA CYS A 24 -2.83 0.18 -18.26
C CYS A 24 -3.43 1.25 -17.33
N GLY A 25 -3.10 1.28 -16.03
CA GLY A 25 -3.53 2.37 -15.15
C GLY A 25 -4.95 2.29 -14.60
N LYS A 26 -5.82 1.39 -15.08
CA LYS A 26 -7.23 1.27 -14.63
C LYS A 26 -7.41 1.14 -13.10
N CYS A 27 -6.44 0.51 -12.43
CA CYS A 27 -6.44 0.38 -10.97
C CYS A 27 -6.24 1.71 -10.24
N VAL A 28 -5.50 2.65 -10.84
CA VAL A 28 -5.30 4.02 -10.33
C VAL A 28 -6.54 4.86 -10.64
N GLU A 29 -7.13 4.73 -11.83
CA GLU A 29 -8.38 5.41 -12.19
C GLU A 29 -9.51 5.11 -11.22
N ALA A 30 -9.69 3.83 -10.87
CA ALA A 30 -10.71 3.38 -9.93
C ALA A 30 -10.41 3.75 -8.46
N CYS A 31 -9.22 4.30 -8.15
CA CYS A 31 -8.80 4.52 -6.77
C CYS A 31 -9.42 5.82 -6.19
N PRO A 32 -10.30 5.74 -5.18
CA PRO A 32 -10.97 6.91 -4.64
C PRO A 32 -10.03 7.83 -3.84
N THR A 33 -8.91 7.29 -3.36
CA THR A 33 -7.96 8.05 -2.54
C THR A 33 -6.83 8.69 -3.33
N ARG A 34 -6.72 8.46 -4.65
CA ARG A 34 -5.68 9.10 -5.49
C ARG A 34 -5.69 10.62 -5.35
N ARG A 35 -6.89 11.21 -5.21
CA ARG A 35 -7.11 12.66 -5.07
C ARG A 35 -6.50 13.27 -3.80
N TYR A 36 -6.15 12.46 -2.80
CA TYR A 36 -5.55 12.93 -1.54
C TYR A 36 -4.02 12.99 -1.60
N SER A 37 -3.43 12.82 -2.78
CA SER A 37 -2.00 12.87 -2.99
C SER A 37 -1.68 13.90 -4.06
N ALA A 38 -1.09 15.03 -3.65
CA ALA A 38 -0.74 16.11 -4.57
C ALA A 38 0.16 15.66 -5.74
N PRO A 39 1.14 14.74 -5.56
CA PRO A 39 1.93 14.20 -6.67
C PRO A 39 1.14 13.47 -7.76
N LEU A 40 -0.10 13.04 -7.51
CA LEU A 40 -0.94 12.35 -8.51
C LEU A 40 -1.80 13.31 -9.35
N THR A 41 -1.83 14.60 -9.02
CA THR A 41 -2.68 15.58 -9.70
C THR A 41 -2.24 15.73 -11.16
N GLY A 42 -3.16 15.47 -12.09
CA GLY A 42 -2.89 15.57 -13.53
C GLY A 42 -1.95 14.50 -14.08
N VAL A 43 -1.58 13.50 -13.28
CA VAL A 43 -0.68 12.42 -13.72
C VAL A 43 -1.45 11.30 -14.39
N GLU A 44 -0.94 10.87 -15.54
CA GLU A 44 -1.46 9.73 -16.29
C GLU A 44 -1.42 8.45 -15.43
N PRO A 45 -2.55 7.72 -15.29
CA PRO A 45 -2.65 6.52 -14.46
C PRO A 45 -1.58 5.46 -14.74
N GLY A 46 -1.22 5.25 -16.01
CA GLY A 46 -0.18 4.29 -16.42
C GLY A 46 1.23 4.67 -15.93
N THR A 47 1.53 5.96 -15.81
CA THR A 47 2.80 6.46 -15.26
C THR A 47 2.92 6.12 -13.77
N VAL A 48 1.83 6.32 -13.01
CA VAL A 48 1.78 5.94 -11.59
C VAL A 48 2.01 4.43 -11.40
N VAL A 49 1.36 3.60 -12.23
CA VAL A 49 1.57 2.15 -12.20
C VAL A 49 3.01 1.78 -12.55
N THR A 50 3.60 2.43 -13.55
CA THR A 50 5.00 2.19 -13.93
C THR A 50 5.96 2.45 -12.76
N GLY A 51 5.79 3.56 -12.04
CA GLY A 51 6.59 3.84 -10.84
C GLY A 51 6.35 2.84 -9.70
N ILE A 52 5.12 2.33 -9.54
CA ILE A 52 4.85 1.24 -8.58
C ILE A 52 5.62 -0.02 -8.98
N LEU A 53 5.61 -0.41 -10.25
CA LEU A 53 6.36 -1.59 -10.70
C LEU A 53 7.86 -1.44 -10.46
N SER A 54 8.44 -0.25 -10.62
CA SER A 54 9.84 0.02 -10.23
C SER A 54 10.07 -0.23 -8.73
N VAL A 55 9.16 0.21 -7.85
CA VAL A 55 9.25 -0.12 -6.41
C VAL A 55 9.22 -1.63 -6.18
N LEU A 56 8.37 -2.37 -6.91
CA LEU A 56 8.30 -3.84 -6.81
C LEU A 56 9.60 -4.53 -7.29
N ARG A 57 10.37 -3.90 -8.19
CA ARG A 57 11.72 -4.34 -8.60
C ARG A 57 12.81 -3.99 -7.59
N GLY A 58 12.46 -3.27 -6.52
CA GLY A 58 13.42 -2.76 -5.54
C GLY A 58 14.11 -1.47 -5.97
N GLU A 59 13.63 -0.82 -7.02
CA GLU A 59 14.15 0.45 -7.53
C GLU A 59 13.52 1.65 -6.79
N GLN A 60 14.00 2.85 -7.14
CA GLN A 60 13.42 4.10 -6.65
C GLN A 60 12.04 4.32 -7.30
N GLY A 61 11.02 4.48 -6.47
CA GLY A 61 9.69 4.87 -6.90
C GLY A 61 9.63 6.36 -7.24
N THR A 62 8.81 6.70 -8.24
CA THR A 62 8.53 8.09 -8.60
C THR A 62 7.64 8.77 -7.53
N PRO A 63 7.63 10.11 -7.45
CA PRO A 63 6.83 10.84 -6.45
C PRO A 63 5.35 10.46 -6.45
N GLU A 64 4.75 10.26 -7.63
CA GLU A 64 3.38 9.82 -7.82
C GLU A 64 3.16 8.36 -7.37
N ALA A 65 4.09 7.45 -7.64
CA ALA A 65 3.96 6.07 -7.17
C ALA A 65 4.03 5.99 -5.64
N LEU A 66 4.98 6.68 -5.04
CA LEU A 66 5.14 6.76 -3.59
C LEU A 66 3.98 7.50 -2.93
N GLY A 67 3.48 8.55 -3.58
CA GLY A 67 2.27 9.27 -3.19
C GLY A 67 1.05 8.35 -3.13
N TRP A 68 0.84 7.55 -4.18
CA TRP A 68 -0.29 6.60 -4.24
C TRP A 68 -0.18 5.52 -3.16
N ALA A 69 1.01 4.94 -3.00
CA ALA A 69 1.28 3.95 -1.97
C ALA A 69 1.02 4.50 -0.55
N SER A 70 1.32 5.78 -0.33
CA SER A 70 1.14 6.44 0.96
C SER A 70 -0.33 6.69 1.31
N VAL A 71 -1.18 7.01 0.33
CA VAL A 71 -2.61 7.31 0.55
C VAL A 71 -3.53 6.08 0.39
N CYS A 72 -2.97 4.89 0.18
CA CYS A 72 -3.76 3.68 0.05
C CYS A 72 -4.43 3.28 1.37
N VAL A 73 -5.76 3.27 1.37
CA VAL A 73 -6.61 2.82 2.50
C VAL A 73 -7.14 1.39 2.32
N ARG A 74 -6.70 0.69 1.28
CA ARG A 74 -7.11 -0.69 0.94
C ARG A 74 -8.61 -0.83 0.63
N SER A 75 -9.23 0.18 -0.01
CA SER A 75 -10.65 0.15 -0.40
C SER A 75 -11.03 -1.04 -1.28
N GLY A 76 -10.11 -1.52 -2.12
CA GLY A 76 -10.31 -2.71 -2.96
C GLY A 76 -10.98 -2.46 -4.31
N LEU A 77 -11.47 -1.25 -4.59
CA LEU A 77 -12.10 -0.91 -5.89
C LEU A 77 -11.18 -1.15 -7.10
N CYS A 78 -9.87 -1.07 -6.89
CA CYS A 78 -8.88 -1.35 -7.93
C CYS A 78 -8.80 -2.84 -8.33
N VAL A 79 -9.29 -3.77 -7.49
CA VAL A 79 -9.23 -5.21 -7.77
C VAL A 79 -10.14 -5.58 -8.92
N SER A 80 -11.41 -5.17 -8.88
CA SER A 80 -12.37 -5.41 -9.97
C SER A 80 -12.06 -4.62 -11.23
N ALA A 81 -11.27 -3.54 -11.14
CA ALA A 81 -10.88 -2.71 -12.28
C ALA A 81 -9.71 -3.28 -13.09
N CYS A 82 -8.99 -4.28 -12.58
CA CYS A 82 -7.82 -4.84 -13.25
C CYS A 82 -8.21 -5.87 -14.32
N PRO A 83 -7.92 -5.62 -15.61
CA PRO A 83 -8.24 -6.56 -16.68
C PRO A 83 -7.35 -7.81 -16.67
N GLU A 84 -6.16 -7.72 -16.05
CA GLU A 84 -5.15 -8.80 -16.04
C GLU A 84 -5.32 -9.78 -14.87
N GLY A 85 -6.39 -9.67 -14.07
CA GLY A 85 -6.61 -10.54 -12.90
C GLY A 85 -5.58 -10.37 -11.77
N ILE A 86 -4.76 -9.31 -11.81
CA ILE A 86 -3.89 -8.93 -10.71
C ILE A 86 -4.75 -8.42 -9.55
N ASN A 87 -4.22 -8.48 -8.33
CA ASN A 87 -4.80 -7.81 -7.16
C ASN A 87 -4.04 -6.48 -6.90
N PRO A 88 -4.48 -5.31 -7.43
CA PRO A 88 -3.73 -4.08 -7.28
C PRO A 88 -3.74 -3.56 -5.84
N LYS A 89 -4.74 -3.94 -5.03
CA LYS A 89 -4.73 -3.67 -3.59
C LYS A 89 -3.51 -4.34 -2.92
N MET A 90 -3.22 -5.58 -3.29
CA MET A 90 -2.02 -6.29 -2.83
C MET A 90 -0.74 -5.70 -3.42
N MET A 91 -0.74 -5.36 -4.72
CA MET A 91 0.38 -4.69 -5.38
C MET A 91 0.81 -3.42 -4.64
N VAL A 92 -0.12 -2.52 -4.34
CA VAL A 92 0.19 -1.27 -3.63
C VAL A 92 0.58 -1.54 -2.19
N ARG A 93 0.02 -2.57 -1.55
CA ARG A 93 0.44 -2.98 -0.20
C ARG A 93 1.90 -3.44 -0.18
N ILE A 94 2.32 -4.26 -1.14
CA ILE A 94 3.71 -4.71 -1.30
C ILE A 94 4.62 -3.52 -1.57
N ALA A 95 4.24 -2.64 -2.51
CA ALA A 95 5.00 -1.43 -2.81
C ALA A 95 5.22 -0.58 -1.56
N ARG A 96 4.18 -0.37 -0.74
CA ARG A 96 4.29 0.36 0.53
C ARG A 96 5.23 -0.31 1.54
N ILE A 97 5.21 -1.65 1.65
CA ILE A 97 6.13 -2.40 2.53
C ILE A 97 7.58 -2.17 2.08
N MET A 98 7.83 -2.27 0.77
CA MET A 98 9.17 -2.09 0.21
C MET A 98 9.64 -0.64 0.37
N ALA A 99 8.81 0.33 0.00
CA ALA A 99 9.11 1.76 0.13
C ALA A 99 9.29 2.21 1.58
N SER A 100 8.66 1.55 2.56
CA SER A 100 8.88 1.84 3.98
C SER A 100 10.14 1.17 4.55
N GLY A 101 10.93 0.46 3.72
CA GLY A 101 12.09 -0.32 4.17
C GLY A 101 11.73 -1.60 4.95
N GLY A 102 10.47 -2.07 4.90
CA GLY A 102 9.98 -3.19 5.70
C GLY A 102 10.64 -4.54 5.41
N LEU A 103 11.31 -4.66 4.25
CA LEU A 103 12.09 -5.85 3.86
C LEU A 103 13.60 -5.68 4.04
N GLY A 104 14.08 -4.53 4.53
CA GLY A 104 15.51 -4.19 4.67
C GLY A 104 16.09 -3.35 3.53
N GLY A 105 15.25 -2.90 2.58
CA GLY A 105 15.63 -1.95 1.52
C GLY A 105 15.63 -0.48 1.99
N PRO A 106 16.03 0.46 1.12
CA PRO A 106 16.04 1.89 1.44
C PRO A 106 14.63 2.40 1.73
N ARG A 107 14.51 3.30 2.70
CA ARG A 107 13.25 4.01 2.98
C ARG A 107 13.04 5.11 1.94
N GLN A 108 11.93 5.05 1.24
CA GLN A 108 11.51 6.00 0.21
C GLN A 108 10.27 6.80 0.64
N ILE A 109 9.51 6.31 1.61
CA ILE A 109 8.37 7.03 2.23
C ILE A 109 8.61 7.22 3.74
N PRO A 110 8.09 8.31 4.33
CA PRO A 110 8.16 8.51 5.76
C PRO A 110 7.39 7.40 6.47
N VAL A 111 8.03 6.78 7.45
CA VAL A 111 7.38 5.83 8.37
C VAL A 111 7.06 6.61 9.62
N ARG A 112 5.77 6.70 9.95
CA ARG A 112 5.34 7.32 11.20
C ARG A 112 5.68 6.37 12.34
N ASP A 113 6.73 6.71 13.08
CA ASP A 113 7.10 6.03 14.31
C ASP A 113 6.35 6.72 15.46
N ASP A 114 5.27 6.09 15.90
CA ASP A 114 4.48 6.53 17.05
C ASP A 114 4.29 5.32 17.97
N ARG A 115 5.23 5.20 18.91
CA ARG A 115 5.28 4.09 19.86
C ARG A 115 4.00 3.97 20.68
N ASP A 116 3.32 5.10 20.92
CA ASP A 116 2.14 5.18 21.77
C ASP A 116 0.83 5.16 20.96
N PHE A 117 0.89 4.94 19.64
CA PHE A 117 -0.28 4.98 18.75
C PHE A 117 -1.40 4.05 19.21
N PHE A 118 -1.06 2.80 19.53
CA PHE A 118 -2.05 1.83 20.00
C PHE A 118 -2.56 2.17 21.39
N ASP A 119 -1.73 2.71 22.27
CA ASP A 119 -2.16 3.10 23.61
C ASP A 119 -3.15 4.27 23.55
N ARG A 120 -2.94 5.22 22.65
CA ARG A 120 -3.91 6.29 22.37
C ARG A 120 -5.21 5.74 21.81
N ILE A 121 -5.17 4.82 20.83
CA ILE A 121 -6.38 4.16 20.31
C ILE A 121 -7.15 3.47 21.43
N ARG A 122 -6.46 2.71 22.29
CA ARG A 122 -7.08 2.03 23.44
C ARG A 122 -7.69 3.02 24.42
N ALA A 123 -7.00 4.13 24.70
CA ALA A 123 -7.51 5.19 25.58
C ALA A 123 -8.81 5.79 25.02
N PHE A 124 -8.87 6.09 23.72
CA PHE A 124 -10.10 6.59 23.08
C PHE A 124 -11.21 5.54 23.04
N ALA A 125 -10.88 4.27 22.76
CA ALA A 125 -11.86 3.18 22.74
C ALA A 125 -12.56 3.04 24.11
N LYS A 126 -11.81 3.16 25.22
CA LYS A 126 -12.37 3.15 26.59
C LYS A 126 -13.35 4.29 26.89
N LEU A 127 -13.34 5.37 26.11
CA LEU A 127 -14.30 6.47 26.26
C LEU A 127 -15.59 6.25 25.47
N GLN A 128 -15.58 5.35 24.49
CA GLN A 128 -16.68 5.18 23.52
C GLN A 128 -17.35 3.81 23.58
N LEU A 129 -16.64 2.78 24.02
CA LEU A 129 -17.12 1.40 24.07
C LEU A 129 -17.66 1.05 25.46
N THR A 130 -18.68 0.21 25.50
CA THR A 130 -19.16 -0.42 26.73
C THR A 130 -18.16 -1.43 27.27
N GLU A 131 -18.27 -1.78 28.55
CA GLU A 131 -17.45 -2.83 29.18
C GLU A 131 -17.55 -4.18 28.44
N GLU A 132 -18.71 -4.49 27.85
CA GLU A 132 -18.90 -5.71 27.06
C GLU A 132 -18.19 -5.65 25.72
N GLU A 133 -18.34 -4.56 24.97
CA GLU A 133 -17.65 -4.37 23.70
C GLU A 133 -16.14 -4.35 23.88
N MET A 134 -15.63 -3.75 24.97
CA MET A 134 -14.20 -3.79 25.30
C MET A 134 -13.71 -5.21 25.55
N ARG A 135 -14.45 -6.06 26.28
CA ARG A 135 -14.07 -7.46 26.49
C ARG A 135 -14.03 -8.27 25.19
N ASN A 136 -14.86 -7.92 24.22
CA ASN A 136 -15.02 -8.69 22.99
C ASN A 136 -14.09 -8.21 21.87
N TRP A 137 -13.76 -6.92 21.79
CA TRP A 137 -13.12 -6.30 20.61
C TRP A 137 -11.73 -5.70 20.85
N MET A 138 -11.27 -5.57 22.11
CA MET A 138 -9.95 -5.02 22.46
C MET A 138 -8.99 -6.10 22.98
#